data_AF-A0A1Q7Q9Q6-F1
#
_entry.id   AF-A0A1Q7Q9Q6-F1
#
_cell.length_a   1.000
_cell.length_b   1.000
_cell.length_c   1.000
_cell.angle_alpha   90.00
_cell.angle_beta   90.00
_cell.angle_gamma   90.00
#
_symmetry.space_group_name_H-M   'P 1'
#
loop_
_entity.id
_entity.type
_entity.pdbx_description
1 polymer ?
#
loop_
_entity_poly.entity_id
_entity_poly.type
_entity_poly.pdbx_seq_one_letter_code
_entity_poly.pdbx_strand_id
1 'polypeptide(L)'
;MGLLTNILLAPFLGPVWGTKWTLDKIDRVVREELTDDTPIKEDLLALQMKLETGEIDDDEYVRREAEIMKRFREVREWRERFGMSTSGGPVRVAESGESK
;
A
#
# COMPACT_ATOMS: atom_id res chain seq x y z
N MET A 1 27.35 -2.00 39.52
CA MET A 1 26.16 -2.80 39.88
C MET A 1 25.09 -2.56 38.81
N GLY A 2 24.97 -3.41 37.79
CA GLY A 2 24.07 -3.12 36.67
C GLY A 2 23.68 -4.34 35.83
N LEU A 3 24.61 -5.26 35.57
CA LEU A 3 24.32 -6.47 34.77
C LEU A 3 23.53 -7.55 35.54
N LEU A 4 23.87 -7.79 36.81
CA LEU A 4 23.19 -8.79 37.64
C LEU A 4 21.74 -8.37 37.97
N THR A 5 21.51 -7.09 38.24
CA THR A 5 20.16 -6.55 38.48
C THR A 5 19.29 -6.64 37.22
N ASN A 6 19.86 -6.41 36.03
CA ASN A 6 19.14 -6.53 34.75
C ASN A 6 18.75 -7.98 34.43
N ILE A 7 19.63 -8.95 34.72
CA ILE A 7 19.34 -10.37 34.53
C ILE A 7 18.26 -10.87 35.50
N LEU A 8 18.26 -10.39 36.76
CA LEU A 8 17.24 -10.75 37.74
C LEU A 8 15.86 -10.14 37.41
N LEU A 9 15.83 -8.96 36.77
CA LEU A 9 14.60 -8.30 36.32
C LEU A 9 14.18 -8.72 34.90
N ALA A 10 15.03 -9.41 34.15
CA ALA A 10 14.77 -9.89 32.79
C ALA A 10 13.48 -10.73 32.64
N PRO A 11 13.11 -11.66 33.54
CA PRO A 11 11.83 -12.38 33.42
C PRO A 11 10.59 -11.48 33.56
N PHE A 12 10.71 -10.30 34.19
CA PHE A 12 9.62 -9.34 34.34
C PHE A 12 9.60 -8.29 33.20
N LEU A 13 10.76 -7.83 32.73
CA LEU A 13 10.88 -6.84 31.64
C LEU A 13 10.85 -7.47 30.24
N GLY A 14 11.29 -8.72 30.13
CA GLY A 14 11.40 -9.48 28.88
C GLY A 14 10.07 -9.66 28.13
N PRO A 15 8.96 -10.01 28.79
CA PRO A 15 7.66 -10.13 28.12
C PRO A 15 7.21 -8.82 27.46
N VAL A 16 7.34 -7.69 28.18
CA VAL A 16 6.97 -6.36 27.65
C VAL A 16 7.85 -5.99 26.45
N TRP A 17 9.14 -6.29 26.53
CA TRP A 17 10.08 -6.00 25.46
C TRP A 17 9.83 -6.88 24.22
N GLY A 18 9.53 -8.17 24.42
CA GLY A 18 9.14 -9.09 23.37
C GLY A 18 7.87 -8.66 22.65
N THR A 19 6.82 -8.29 23.40
CA THR A 19 5.57 -7.80 22.80
C THR A 19 5.79 -6.52 21.98
N LYS A 20 6.56 -5.56 22.51
CA LYS A 20 6.89 -4.33 21.78
C LYS A 20 7.62 -4.64 20.47
N TRP A 21 8.59 -5.55 20.49
CA TRP A 21 9.36 -5.95 19.30
C TRP A 21 8.48 -6.65 18.26
N THR A 22 7.56 -7.52 18.67
CA THR A 22 6.62 -8.18 17.74
C THR A 22 5.67 -7.19 17.10
N LEU A 23 5.12 -6.25 17.88
CA LEU A 23 4.24 -5.20 17.35
C LEU A 23 4.96 -4.31 16.34
N ASP A 24 6.21 -3.93 16.62
CA ASP A 24 7.06 -3.16 15.69
C ASP A 24 7.29 -3.92 14.37
N LYS A 25 7.52 -5.23 14.45
CA LYS A 25 7.65 -6.08 13.26
C LYS A 25 6.36 -6.15 12.44
N ILE A 26 5.21 -6.31 13.08
CA ILE A 26 3.92 -6.35 12.40
C ILE A 26 3.65 -5.00 11.74
N ASP A 27 3.84 -3.89 12.46
CA ASP A 27 3.64 -2.54 11.93
C ASP A 27 4.50 -2.29 10.68
N ARG A 28 5.76 -2.73 10.70
CA ARG A 28 6.64 -2.64 9.52
C ARG A 28 6.10 -3.40 8.31
N VAL A 29 5.68 -4.65 8.49
CA VAL A 29 5.15 -5.47 7.38
C VAL A 29 3.85 -4.89 6.86
N VAL A 30 2.95 -4.46 7.75
CA VAL A 30 1.69 -3.83 7.37
C VAL A 30 1.92 -2.55 6.56
N ARG A 31 2.89 -1.73 6.95
CA ARG A 31 3.27 -0.53 6.17
C ARG A 31 3.76 -0.90 4.78
N GLU A 32 4.63 -1.89 4.67
CA GLU A 32 5.18 -2.35 3.39
C GLU A 32 4.06 -2.81 2.46
N GLU A 33 3.21 -3.72 2.93
CA GLU A 33 2.09 -4.27 2.16
C GLU A 33 1.05 -3.20 1.75
N LEU A 34 0.64 -2.33 2.68
CA LEU A 34 -0.37 -1.29 2.39
C LEU A 34 0.16 -0.17 1.48
N THR A 35 1.48 -0.06 1.33
CA THR A 35 2.12 0.98 0.51
C THR A 35 2.73 0.45 -0.77
N ASP A 36 2.58 -0.83 -1.11
CA ASP A 36 3.09 -1.39 -2.35
C ASP A 36 2.22 -0.98 -3.56
N ASP A 37 2.82 -0.31 -4.55
CA ASP A 37 2.21 0.01 -5.85
C ASP A 37 2.62 -0.92 -6.99
N THR A 38 3.50 -1.89 -6.75
CA THR A 38 3.99 -2.81 -7.78
C THR A 38 2.84 -3.55 -8.48
N PRO A 39 1.88 -4.16 -7.77
CA PRO A 39 0.77 -4.88 -8.40
C PRO A 39 -0.11 -3.98 -9.28
N ILE A 40 -0.24 -2.70 -8.89
CA ILE A 40 -1.05 -1.73 -9.62
C ILE A 40 -0.37 -1.38 -10.97
N LYS A 41 0.94 -1.21 -10.97
CA LYS A 41 1.70 -0.97 -12.21
C LYS A 41 1.64 -2.17 -13.15
N GLU A 42 1.73 -3.38 -12.60
CA GLU A 42 1.58 -4.62 -13.37
C GLU A 42 0.19 -4.73 -14.01
N ASP A 43 -0.87 -4.44 -13.24
CA ASP A 43 -2.24 -4.43 -13.74
C ASP A 43 -2.43 -3.41 -14.88
N LEU A 44 -1.85 -2.20 -14.75
CA LEU A 44 -1.88 -1.19 -15.80
C LEU A 44 -1.14 -1.64 -17.06
N LEU A 45 0.05 -2.23 -16.92
CA LEU A 45 0.81 -2.77 -18.05
C LEU A 45 0.02 -3.89 -18.76
N ALA A 46 -0.59 -4.79 -18.00
CA ALA A 46 -1.43 -5.85 -18.55
C ALA A 46 -2.66 -5.30 -19.28
N LEU A 47 -3.28 -4.23 -18.75
CA LEU A 47 -4.40 -3.56 -19.41
C LEU A 47 -3.97 -2.89 -20.71
N GLN A 48 -2.82 -2.22 -20.72
CA GLN A 48 -2.22 -1.61 -21.92
C GLN A 48 -1.99 -2.65 -23.02
N MET A 49 -1.41 -3.81 -22.67
CA MET A 49 -1.18 -4.88 -23.63
C MET A 49 -2.47 -5.39 -24.26
N LYS A 50 -3.57 -5.49 -23.49
CA LYS A 50 -4.87 -5.90 -24.01
C LYS A 50 -5.45 -4.91 -25.01
N LEU A 51 -5.23 -3.62 -24.79
CA LEU A 51 -5.60 -2.59 -25.74
C LEU A 51 -4.77 -2.71 -27.03
N GLU A 52 -3.45 -2.92 -26.89
CA GLU A 52 -2.54 -3.10 -28.02
C GLU A 52 -2.85 -4.35 -28.85
N THR A 53 -3.30 -5.45 -28.21
CA THR A 53 -3.74 -6.67 -28.92
C THR A 53 -5.15 -6.55 -29.51
N GLY A 54 -5.87 -5.47 -29.20
CA GLY A 54 -7.26 -5.25 -29.62
C GLY A 54 -8.27 -6.17 -28.90
N GLU A 55 -7.88 -6.75 -27.76
CA GLU A 55 -8.79 -7.53 -26.91
C GLU A 55 -9.83 -6.65 -26.20
N ILE A 56 -9.52 -5.36 -26.01
CA ILE A 56 -10.40 -4.33 -25.45
C ILE A 56 -10.35 -3.08 -26.34
N ASP A 57 -11.41 -2.28 -26.30
CA ASP A 57 -11.45 -0.96 -26.94
C ASP A 57 -11.03 0.16 -25.98
N ASP A 58 -10.92 1.39 -26.51
CA ASP A 58 -10.51 2.57 -25.74
C ASP A 58 -11.49 2.90 -24.60
N ASP A 59 -12.79 2.75 -24.82
CA ASP A 59 -13.83 3.04 -23.83
C ASP A 59 -13.76 2.06 -22.65
N GLU A 60 -13.55 0.78 -22.96
CA GLU A 60 -13.33 -0.27 -21.96
C GLU A 60 -12.00 -0.10 -21.22
N TYR A 61 -10.95 0.31 -21.93
CA TYR A 61 -9.67 0.65 -21.32
C TYR A 61 -9.85 1.76 -20.28
N VAL A 62 -10.47 2.89 -20.63
CA VAL A 62 -10.67 4.03 -19.72
C VAL A 62 -11.46 3.62 -18.48
N ARG A 63 -12.53 2.83 -18.66
CA ARG A 63 -13.33 2.33 -17.52
C ARG A 63 -12.49 1.46 -16.58
N ARG A 64 -11.74 0.49 -17.12
CA ARG A 64 -10.91 -0.43 -16.32
C ARG A 64 -9.71 0.28 -15.68
N GLU A 65 -9.10 1.22 -16.39
CA GLU A 65 -8.03 2.08 -15.86
C GLU A 65 -8.55 2.88 -14.66
N ALA A 66 -9.74 3.49 -14.76
CA ALA A 66 -10.32 4.23 -13.65
C ALA A 66 -10.52 3.38 -12.38
N GLU A 67 -10.90 2.11 -12.53
CA GLU A 67 -10.99 1.14 -11.43
C GLU A 67 -9.63 0.83 -10.82
N ILE A 68 -8.60 0.61 -11.65
CA ILE A 68 -7.22 0.40 -11.18
C ILE A 68 -6.71 1.64 -10.43
N MET A 69 -6.94 2.82 -10.97
CA MET A 69 -6.55 4.10 -10.38
C MET A 69 -7.30 4.41 -9.08
N LYS A 70 -8.48 3.83 -8.84
CA LYS A 70 -9.17 3.88 -7.54
C LYS A 70 -8.39 3.15 -6.45
N ARG A 71 -7.92 1.93 -6.72
CA ARG A 71 -7.07 1.17 -5.77
C ARG A 71 -5.74 1.90 -5.51
N PHE A 72 -5.17 2.55 -6.53
CA PHE A 72 -3.95 3.34 -6.36
C PHE A 72 -4.12 4.51 -5.38
N ARG A 73 -5.31 5.14 -5.35
CA ARG A 73 -5.59 6.18 -4.35
C ARG A 73 -5.55 5.64 -2.92
N GLU A 74 -6.06 4.44 -2.68
CA GLU A 74 -6.04 3.83 -1.34
C GLU A 74 -4.60 3.60 -0.86
N VAL A 75 -3.72 3.06 -1.72
CA VAL A 75 -2.29 2.88 -1.43
C VAL A 75 -1.59 4.22 -1.19
N ARG A 76 -1.97 5.27 -1.94
CA ARG A 76 -1.45 6.63 -1.78
C ARG A 76 -1.87 7.25 -0.45
N GLU A 77 -3.13 7.11 -0.07
CA GLU A 77 -3.62 7.57 1.23
C GLU A 77 -2.89 6.87 2.38
N TRP A 78 -2.61 5.56 2.25
CA TRP A 78 -1.79 4.84 3.22
C TRP A 78 -0.37 5.41 3.30
N ARG A 79 0.27 5.69 2.16
CA ARG A 79 1.58 6.34 2.14
C ARG A 79 1.58 7.70 2.82
N GLU A 80 0.57 8.53 2.56
CA GLU A 80 0.41 9.84 3.20
C GLU A 80 0.19 9.70 4.72
N ARG A 81 -0.70 8.78 5.14
CA ARG A 81 -0.92 8.45 6.56
C ARG A 81 0.36 8.00 7.26
N PHE A 82 1.25 7.32 6.54
CA PHE A 82 2.55 6.90 7.05
C PHE A 82 3.69 7.92 6.85
N GLY A 83 3.39 9.12 6.31
CA GLY A 83 4.39 10.17 6.06
C GLY A 83 5.42 9.84 4.98
N MET A 84 5.10 8.88 4.09
CA MET A 84 5.96 8.49 2.98
C MET A 84 5.78 9.44 1.79
N SER A 85 6.84 9.60 0.97
CA SER A 85 6.73 10.37 -0.26
C SER A 85 5.84 9.63 -1.25
N THR A 86 4.88 10.35 -1.83
CA THR A 86 4.06 9.81 -2.91
C THR A 86 4.72 10.10 -4.25
N SER A 87 5.18 9.08 -4.95
CA SER A 87 5.62 9.21 -6.33
C SER A 87 4.39 9.33 -7.25
N GLY A 88 4.35 10.39 -8.05
CA GLY A 88 3.27 10.67 -9.03
C GLY A 88 2.41 11.87 -8.66
N GLY A 89 2.12 12.72 -9.65
CA GLY A 89 1.21 13.86 -9.51
C GLY A 89 -0.23 13.46 -9.12
N PRO A 90 -1.13 14.42 -8.88
CA PRO A 90 -2.51 14.13 -8.49
C PRO A 90 -3.23 13.32 -9.59
N VAL A 91 -3.74 12.14 -9.22
CA VAL A 91 -4.54 11.29 -10.11
C VAL A 91 -5.94 11.89 -10.24
N ARG A 92 -6.27 12.41 -11.42
CA ARG A 92 -7.63 12.86 -11.77
C ARG A 92 -8.32 11.76 -12.55
N VAL A 93 -9.35 11.15 -11.97
CA VAL A 93 -10.27 10.29 -12.71
C VAL A 93 -11.38 11.17 -13.24
N ALA A 94 -11.67 11.09 -14.53
CA ALA A 94 -12.90 11.64 -15.07
C ALA A 94 -14.05 10.80 -14.50
N GLU A 95 -14.82 11.35 -13.56
CA GLU A 95 -16.09 10.75 -13.17
C GLU A 95 -16.94 10.65 -14.44
N SER A 96 -17.14 9.44 -14.94
CA SER A 96 -18.14 9.16 -15.97
C SER A 96 -19.50 9.47 -15.36
N GLY A 97 -20.06 10.60 -15.80
CA GLY A 97 -21.31 11.14 -15.29
C GLY A 97 -22.42 10.10 -15.29
N GLU A 98 -23.06 9.94 -14.13
CA GLU A 98 -24.37 9.34 -14.04
C GLU A 98 -25.34 10.11 -14.95
N SER A 99 -25.78 9.49 -16.04
CA SER A 99 -26.96 9.95 -16.76
C SER A 99 -28.18 9.50 -15.96
N LYS A 100 -28.85 10.49 -15.37
CA LYS A 100 -30.19 10.37 -14.79
C LYS A 100 -31.26 10.14 -15.85
#